data_AF-A0A5B1RFV6-F1
#
_entry.id   AF-A0A5B1RFV6-F1
#
_cell.length_a   1.000
_cell.length_b   1.000
_cell.length_c   1.000
_cell.angle_alpha   90.00
_cell.angle_beta   90.00
_cell.angle_gamma   90.00
#
_symmetry.space_group_name_H-M   'P 1'
#
loop_
_entity.id
_entity.type
_entity.pdbx_description
1 polymer ?
#
loop_
_entity_poly.entity_id
_entity_poly.type
_entity_poly.pdbx_seq_one_letter_code
_entity_poly.pdbx_strand_id
1 'polypeptide(L)'
;MPKVIEIGHNKYRCPYAKCPTTCTSVHDVERHYWKHLPVRVKWTCTLCGGSFTRSYNATRHFRKAHRTEGPREGDIVMDWPSMSI
;
A
#
# COMPACT_ATOMS: atom_id res chain seq x y z
N MET A 1 1.21 7.47 8.93
CA MET A 1 2.28 7.03 8.01
C MET A 1 3.64 7.31 8.64
N PRO A 2 4.67 6.47 8.43
CA PRO A 2 5.99 6.65 9.03
C PRO A 2 6.71 7.88 8.45
N LYS A 3 7.41 8.65 9.28
CA LYS A 3 8.22 9.79 8.81
C LYS A 3 9.44 9.27 8.06
N VAL A 4 9.48 9.51 6.75
CA VAL A 4 10.58 9.13 5.86
C VAL A 4 11.84 9.97 6.15
N ILE A 5 13.03 9.38 5.98
CA ILE A 5 14.30 10.07 6.19
C ILE A 5 14.86 10.50 4.82
N GLU A 6 14.89 11.79 4.53
CA GLU A 6 15.55 12.31 3.33
C GLU A 6 17.07 12.34 3.51
N ILE A 7 17.80 11.76 2.56
CA ILE A 7 19.28 11.66 2.60
C ILE A 7 19.95 12.37 1.43
N GLY A 8 19.16 12.98 0.52
CA GLY A 8 19.63 13.73 -0.62
C GLY A 8 18.54 13.91 -1.68
N HIS A 9 18.90 14.59 -2.78
CA HIS A 9 17.94 14.91 -3.84
C HIS A 9 17.35 13.64 -4.47
N ASN A 10 16.02 13.46 -4.35
CA ASN A 10 15.30 12.26 -4.76
C ASN A 10 15.89 10.97 -4.18
N LYS A 11 16.38 11.01 -2.93
CA LYS A 11 16.86 9.83 -2.21
C LYS A 11 16.32 9.85 -0.78
N TYR A 12 15.55 8.82 -0.48
CA TYR A 12 14.84 8.66 0.79
C TYR A 12 15.15 7.30 1.39
N ARG A 13 15.40 7.25 2.70
CA ARG A 13 15.70 6.04 3.45
C ARG A 13 14.49 5.60 4.27
N CYS A 14 14.31 4.29 4.36
CA CYS A 14 13.35 3.69 5.27
C CYS A 14 13.70 4.01 6.74
N PRO A 15 12.75 4.50 7.55
CA PRO A 15 12.99 4.82 8.95
C PRO A 15 13.08 3.57 9.86
N TYR A 16 12.79 2.37 9.34
CA TYR A 16 12.85 1.15 10.13
C TYR A 16 14.28 0.81 10.54
N ALA A 17 14.46 0.46 11.81
CA ALA A 17 15.78 0.16 12.37
C ALA A 17 16.46 -0.98 11.61
N LYS A 18 17.75 -0.79 11.29
CA LYS A 18 18.57 -1.74 10.52
C LYS A 18 18.05 -2.03 9.10
N CYS A 19 17.13 -1.22 8.56
CA CYS A 19 16.76 -1.31 7.15
C CYS A 19 17.76 -0.53 6.27
N PRO A 20 18.40 -1.16 5.27
CA PRO A 20 19.30 -0.49 4.33
C PRO A 20 18.56 0.08 3.11
N THR A 21 17.25 -0.13 2.99
CA THR A 21 16.51 0.25 1.78
C THR A 21 16.40 1.76 1.62
N THR A 22 16.79 2.21 0.43
CA THR A 22 16.60 3.57 -0.07
C THR A 22 15.68 3.54 -1.29
N CYS A 23 14.84 4.55 -1.44
CA CYS A 23 13.97 4.73 -2.59
C CYS A 23 14.11 6.15 -3.16
N THR A 24 13.58 6.36 -4.36
CA THR A 24 13.64 7.65 -5.05
C THR A 24 12.45 8.56 -4.78
N SER A 25 11.43 8.04 -4.08
CA SER A 25 10.22 8.78 -3.70
C SER A 25 9.77 8.42 -2.29
N VAL A 26 9.17 9.39 -1.60
CA VAL A 26 8.51 9.21 -0.29
C VAL A 26 7.47 8.09 -0.36
N HIS A 27 6.66 8.05 -1.43
CA HIS A 27 5.61 7.05 -1.63
C HIS A 27 6.17 5.62 -1.69
N ASP A 28 7.35 5.45 -2.28
CA ASP A 28 8.00 4.15 -2.36
C ASP A 28 8.52 3.69 -0.99
N VAL A 29 9.02 4.62 -0.17
CA VAL A 29 9.43 4.33 1.21
C VAL A 29 8.24 3.98 2.08
N GLU A 30 7.14 4.73 2.00
CA GLU A 30 5.91 4.43 2.75
C GLU A 30 5.38 3.04 2.43
N ARG A 31 5.28 2.71 1.13
CA ARG A 31 4.87 1.37 0.68
C ARG A 31 5.85 0.29 1.11
N HIS A 32 7.16 0.56 1.04
CA HIS A 32 8.18 -0.35 1.51
C HIS A 32 8.02 -0.60 3.01
N TYR A 33 7.74 0.44 3.80
CA TYR A 33 7.63 0.35 5.25
C TYR A 33 6.52 -0.62 5.70
N TRP A 34 5.44 -0.75 4.93
CA TRP A 34 4.40 -1.75 5.21
C TRP A 34 4.92 -3.20 5.24
N LYS A 35 6.08 -3.49 4.65
CA LYS A 35 6.73 -4.82 4.75
C LYS A 35 7.31 -5.10 6.14
N HIS A 36 7.60 -4.07 6.92
CA HIS A 36 8.10 -4.19 8.29
C HIS A 36 6.98 -4.31 9.31
N LEU A 37 5.73 -4.04 8.92
CA LEU A 37 4.59 -4.25 9.80
C LEU A 37 4.34 -5.75 9.99
N PRO A 38 3.93 -6.18 11.20
CA PRO A 38 3.67 -7.60 11.49
C PRO A 38 2.51 -8.15 10.66
N VAL A 39 1.61 -7.28 10.20
CA VAL A 39 0.48 -7.64 9.37
C VAL A 39 0.53 -6.86 8.07
N ARG A 40 0.22 -7.54 6.97
CA ARG A 40 0.28 -6.96 5.63
C ARG A 40 -1.04 -6.26 5.30
N VAL A 41 -0.93 -4.99 4.90
CA VAL A 41 -2.03 -4.23 4.32
C VAL A 41 -2.48 -4.90 3.02
N LYS A 42 -3.79 -5.03 2.85
CA LYS A 42 -4.39 -5.54 1.62
C LYS A 42 -5.48 -4.60 1.12
N TRP A 43 -5.75 -4.71 -0.17
CA TRP A 43 -6.89 -4.05 -0.83
C TRP A 43 -7.84 -5.15 -1.24
N THR A 44 -9.06 -5.09 -0.74
CA THR A 44 -10.07 -6.11 -0.97
C THR A 44 -11.21 -5.52 -1.79
N CYS A 45 -11.56 -6.22 -2.86
CA CYS A 45 -12.70 -5.92 -3.71
C CYS A 45 -13.97 -6.41 -3.02
N THR A 46 -14.89 -5.52 -2.72
CA THR A 46 -16.10 -5.87 -1.94
C THR A 46 -17.13 -6.67 -2.75
N LEU A 47 -17.09 -6.59 -4.10
CA LEU A 47 -17.99 -7.38 -4.95
C LEU A 47 -17.66 -8.87 -5.02
N CYS A 48 -16.39 -9.25 -4.88
CA CYS A 48 -15.98 -10.65 -5.05
C CYS A 48 -15.00 -11.18 -3.99
N GLY A 49 -14.61 -10.36 -3.02
CA GLY A 49 -13.64 -10.73 -1.98
C GLY A 49 -12.19 -10.86 -2.48
N GLY A 50 -11.91 -10.50 -3.73
CA GLY A 50 -10.56 -10.56 -4.28
C GLY A 50 -9.61 -9.64 -3.50
N SER A 51 -8.49 -10.18 -3.02
CA SER A 51 -7.54 -9.45 -2.17
C SER A 51 -6.19 -9.25 -2.85
N PHE A 52 -5.64 -8.05 -2.74
CA PHE A 52 -4.44 -7.60 -3.45
C PHE A 52 -3.46 -6.93 -2.50
N THR A 53 -2.17 -7.00 -2.80
CA THR A 53 -1.12 -6.35 -1.99
C THR A 53 -0.82 -4.91 -2.42
N ARG A 54 -1.53 -4.38 -3.42
CA ARG A 54 -1.38 -3.00 -3.91
C ARG A 54 -2.70 -2.45 -4.43
N SER A 55 -2.96 -1.17 -4.18
CA SER A 55 -4.16 -0.46 -4.66
C SER A 55 -4.36 -0.58 -6.16
N TYR A 56 -3.32 -0.29 -6.96
CA TYR A 56 -3.43 -0.33 -8.42
C TYR A 56 -3.80 -1.73 -8.95
N ASN A 57 -3.38 -2.80 -8.25
CA ASN A 57 -3.74 -4.16 -8.63
C ASN A 57 -5.23 -4.41 -8.40
N ALA A 58 -5.77 -3.95 -7.26
CA ALA A 58 -7.19 -4.04 -6.96
C ALA A 58 -8.03 -3.22 -7.94
N THR A 59 -7.62 -1.98 -8.26
CA THR A 59 -8.31 -1.14 -9.26
C THR A 59 -8.30 -1.78 -10.65
N ARG A 60 -7.15 -2.32 -11.06
CA ARG A 60 -7.03 -3.02 -12.34
C ARG A 60 -7.90 -4.28 -12.36
N HIS A 61 -7.91 -5.04 -11.28
CA HIS A 61 -8.80 -6.19 -11.13
C HIS A 61 -10.26 -5.75 -11.29
N PHE A 62 -10.68 -4.72 -10.55
CA PHE A 62 -12.05 -4.24 -10.56
C PHE A 62 -12.55 -3.90 -11.97
N ARG A 63 -11.79 -3.07 -12.69
CA ARG A 63 -12.11 -2.67 -14.06
C ARG A 63 -12.20 -3.87 -15.02
N LYS A 64 -11.32 -4.86 -14.86
CA LYS A 64 -11.25 -6.03 -15.75
C LYS A 64 -12.30 -7.09 -15.42
N ALA A 65 -12.53 -7.37 -14.15
CA ALA A 65 -13.41 -8.43 -13.69
C ALA A 65 -14.88 -8.01 -13.68
N HIS A 66 -15.15 -6.74 -13.36
CA HIS A 66 -16.52 -6.26 -13.13
C HIS A 66 -17.03 -5.33 -14.23
N ARG A 67 -16.23 -5.04 -15.27
CA ARG A 67 -16.59 -4.25 -16.47
C ARG A 67 -17.29 -2.92 -16.17
N THR A 68 -16.92 -2.27 -15.08
CA THR A 68 -17.42 -0.97 -14.63
C THR A 68 -16.47 0.15 -15.07
N GLU A 69 -16.97 1.39 -15.08
CA GLU A 69 -16.18 2.60 -15.39
C GLU A 69 -15.04 2.85 -14.37
N GLY A 70 -15.17 2.29 -13.17
CA GLY A 70 -14.15 2.30 -12.12
C GLY A 70 -14.75 1.96 -10.75
N PRO A 71 -13.91 1.64 -9.75
CA PRO A 71 -14.37 1.45 -8.39
C PRO A 71 -14.87 2.78 -7.81
N ARG A 72 -16.04 2.76 -7.18
CA ARG A 72 -16.56 3.84 -6.34
C ARG A 72 -15.99 3.74 -4.93
N GLU A 73 -16.32 4.71 -4.10
CA GLU A 73 -16.02 4.64 -2.68
C GLU A 73 -16.67 3.40 -2.06
N GLY A 74 -15.90 2.61 -1.31
CA GLY A 74 -16.35 1.34 -0.71
C GLY A 74 -16.27 0.11 -1.61
N ASP A 75 -16.04 0.25 -2.92
CA ASP A 75 -15.91 -0.89 -3.85
C ASP A 75 -14.56 -1.63 -3.69
N ILE A 76 -13.55 -0.90 -3.26
CA ILE A 76 -12.25 -1.43 -2.85
C ILE A 76 -11.93 -0.87 -1.48
N VAL A 77 -11.88 -1.73 -0.49
CA VAL A 77 -11.52 -1.36 0.88
C VAL A 77 -10.05 -1.65 1.12
N MET A 78 -9.39 -0.78 1.87
CA MET A 78 -8.06 -1.06 2.39
C MET A 78 -8.23 -1.71 3.76
N ASP A 79 -7.87 -2.99 3.84
CA ASP A 79 -7.76 -3.69 5.12
C ASP A 79 -6.43 -3.28 5.75
N TRP A 80 -6.46 -2.16 6.48
CA TRP A 80 -5.38 -1.82 7.38
C TRP A 80 -5.45 -2.79 8.56
N PRO A 81 -4.35 -3.47 8.92
CA PRO A 81 -4.36 -4.25 10.14
C PRO A 81 -4.62 -3.30 11.30
N SER A 82 -5.79 -3.46 11.92
CA SER A 82 -6.13 -2.76 13.15
C SER A 82 -4.93 -2.85 14.07
N MET A 83 -4.30 -1.70 14.34
CA MET A 83 -3.35 -1.60 15.42
C MET A 83 -4.18 -1.72 16.69
N SER A 84 -4.48 -2.97 17.07
CA SER A 84 -4.93 -3.27 18.42
C SER A 84 -3.80 -2.82 19.32
N ILE A 85 -4.08 -1.71 20.00
CA ILE A 85 -3.29 -1.06 21.05
C ILE A 85 -2.69 -2.09 22.00
#